data_AF-A0A9R0RR82-F1
#
_entry.id   AF-A0A9R0RR82-F1
#
_cell.length_a   1.000
_cell.length_b   1.000
_cell.length_c   1.000
_cell.angle_alpha   90.00
_cell.angle_beta   90.00
_cell.angle_gamma   90.00
#
_symmetry.space_group_name_H-M   'P 1'
#
loop_
_entity.id
_entity.type
_entity.pdbx_description
1 polymer ?
#
loop_
_entity_poly.entity_id
_entity_poly.type
_entity_poly.pdbx_seq_one_letter_code
_entity_poly.pdbx_strand_id
1 'polypeptide(L)'
;MQAEEDAEFVGARVEAGLRAARFSSPPSSEEFAASIEPKNVPAVFRGVLKGSAASPRWDPLHGGLDYLLEKVGPDVAVEAMMSSTGHVFYGDLRSHERVSIPFSTFMHSCKSYLGHLNAASDSSKDKGIGEEPTCSGEMCSAGLEISEQLYLAQVSILNTENKERCSLEVLKEDIQEPIFLKGKPFSSINFWMSRAHMRSSTHYDPHHNLLCVVAGCKKVTLWSPSASPFLYPMPVYGEASNHSGVSIEEPDYSSYTRAKYMKEYSERVVLNCGDALFIPEGWYHQVDSDDLTIAINFWWKSRIMTEMLEHMDAYYLRRILRRLVDTEMNKIVQKNFFRHAKENNGFQPTDKELRGSEQFNLHNEVKSHDTSDKKGARDTSDKKGAADTSGKKGAPLQSLEPSTLQALYELMSMVHDSVEAVDQNDIAESASQDTSSSQSNERKKTAADDSSLLEKDPVAKIILPVEPLELRSMLLAMVHTFPRTLEGLVLNILGPTGAEILTRKFDEMDQQTTTEEQTEFYKTFYSAFDDQYAAMDTLLNRKELFSFQVFQSVLDQYLRVHVDRPS
;
A
#
# COMPACT_ATOMS: atom_id res chain seq x y z
N MET A 1 -8.25 32.88 -3.06
CA MET A 1 -7.42 31.88 -2.36
C MET A 1 -8.03 30.54 -2.75
N GLN A 2 -7.56 29.78 -3.74
CA GLN A 2 -6.21 29.32 -4.05
C GLN A 2 -5.94 29.37 -5.57
N ALA A 3 -4.80 29.91 -5.96
CA ALA A 3 -4.23 29.84 -7.31
C ALA A 3 -2.86 29.11 -7.26
N GLU A 4 -2.71 28.16 -6.33
CA GLU A 4 -1.48 27.40 -6.09
C GLU A 4 -1.55 25.94 -6.58
N GLU A 5 -2.63 25.49 -7.23
CA GLU A 5 -2.84 24.06 -7.53
C GLU A 5 -2.31 23.55 -8.88
N ASP A 6 -1.68 24.40 -9.71
CA ASP A 6 -1.22 24.01 -11.05
C ASP A 6 0.24 23.53 -11.11
N ALA A 7 0.90 23.34 -9.98
CA ALA A 7 2.28 22.88 -9.91
C ALA A 7 2.40 21.36 -9.75
N GLU A 8 3.52 20.81 -10.22
CA GLU A 8 3.96 19.48 -9.80
C GLU A 8 4.06 19.41 -8.27
N PHE A 9 3.62 18.31 -7.68
CA PHE A 9 3.54 18.14 -6.22
C PHE A 9 4.21 16.82 -5.82
N VAL A 10 4.96 16.82 -4.73
CA VAL A 10 5.54 15.60 -4.16
C VAL A 10 5.13 15.53 -2.69
N GLY A 11 4.42 14.47 -2.32
CA GLY A 11 4.01 14.19 -0.95
C GLY A 11 5.21 14.01 -0.01
N ALA A 12 5.06 14.43 1.24
CA ALA A 12 6.13 14.46 2.24
C ALA A 12 6.75 13.06 2.52
N ARG A 13 6.00 11.98 2.28
CA ARG A 13 6.40 10.61 2.56
C ARG A 13 6.78 9.81 1.30
N VAL A 14 6.84 10.45 0.14
CA VAL A 14 7.39 9.80 -1.06
C VAL A 14 8.91 9.67 -0.92
N GLU A 15 9.39 8.43 -0.86
CA GLU A 15 10.81 8.10 -0.87
C GLU A 15 11.49 8.64 -2.12
N ALA A 16 12.72 9.16 -1.97
CA ALA A 16 13.46 9.74 -3.09
C ALA A 16 13.66 8.75 -4.26
N GLY A 17 13.82 7.45 -3.96
CA GLY A 17 13.96 6.40 -4.96
C GLY A 17 12.66 6.06 -5.71
N LEU A 18 11.51 6.50 -5.21
CA LEU A 18 10.18 6.26 -5.80
C LEU A 18 9.63 7.50 -6.52
N ARG A 19 10.37 8.61 -6.54
CA ARG A 19 9.94 9.83 -7.24
C ARG A 19 10.11 9.67 -8.74
N ALA A 20 9.21 10.30 -9.51
CA ALA A 20 9.27 10.30 -10.95
C ALA A 20 10.58 10.92 -11.44
N ALA A 21 11.39 10.16 -12.17
CA ALA A 21 12.58 10.67 -12.83
C ALA A 21 12.19 11.67 -13.93
N ARG A 22 12.97 12.73 -14.14
CA ARG A 22 12.66 13.78 -15.12
C ARG A 22 13.79 13.92 -16.12
N PHE A 23 13.47 13.80 -17.40
CA PHE A 23 14.40 13.89 -18.51
C PHE A 23 13.96 15.01 -19.46
N SER A 24 14.90 15.91 -19.78
CA SER A 24 14.66 17.03 -20.71
C SER A 24 14.53 16.61 -22.17
N SER A 25 14.89 15.36 -22.47
CA SER A 25 14.87 14.77 -23.81
C SER A 25 14.66 13.26 -23.72
N PRO A 26 14.15 12.60 -24.78
CA PRO A 26 14.04 11.15 -24.82
C PRO A 26 15.42 10.46 -24.75
N PRO A 27 15.57 9.38 -23.98
CA PRO A 27 16.80 8.58 -23.91
C PRO A 27 16.97 7.69 -25.17
N SER A 28 18.08 6.96 -25.27
CA SER A 28 18.20 5.87 -26.26
C SER A 28 17.43 4.62 -25.83
N SER A 29 17.21 3.69 -26.76
CA SER A 29 16.63 2.37 -26.46
C SER A 29 17.45 1.58 -25.43
N GLU A 30 18.78 1.64 -25.54
CA GLU A 30 19.70 0.95 -24.64
C GLU A 30 19.68 1.58 -23.24
N GLU A 31 19.68 2.92 -23.16
CA GLU A 31 19.63 3.63 -21.89
C GLU A 31 18.32 3.35 -21.15
N PHE A 32 17.19 3.37 -21.85
CA PHE A 32 15.89 3.07 -21.25
C PHE A 32 15.83 1.64 -20.72
N ALA A 33 16.23 0.65 -21.53
CA ALA A 33 16.21 -0.76 -21.16
C ALA A 33 17.21 -1.10 -20.03
N ALA A 34 18.37 -0.44 -19.98
CA ALA A 34 19.40 -0.75 -18.99
C ALA A 34 19.21 -0.01 -17.65
N SER A 35 18.70 1.22 -17.67
CA SER A 35 18.81 2.13 -16.52
C SER A 35 17.51 2.78 -16.05
N ILE A 36 16.44 2.70 -16.84
CA ILE A 36 15.16 3.34 -16.52
C ILE A 36 14.09 2.29 -16.25
N GLU A 37 13.78 1.45 -17.24
CA GLU A 37 12.75 0.41 -17.14
C GLU A 37 12.99 -0.55 -15.95
N PRO A 38 14.21 -1.07 -15.69
CA PRO A 38 14.45 -2.00 -14.59
C PRO A 38 14.27 -1.39 -13.19
N LYS A 39 14.29 -0.06 -13.07
CA LYS A 39 14.05 0.61 -11.78
C LYS A 39 12.60 0.47 -11.32
N ASN A 40 11.68 0.24 -12.25
CA ASN A 40 10.24 0.13 -11.99
C ASN A 40 9.68 1.36 -11.24
N VAL A 41 10.12 2.56 -11.64
CA VAL A 41 9.72 3.87 -11.09
C VAL A 41 9.29 4.78 -12.26
N PRO A 42 8.30 5.68 -12.08
CA PRO A 42 7.84 6.55 -13.15
C PRO A 42 8.94 7.45 -13.71
N ALA A 43 8.83 7.79 -15.00
CA ALA A 43 9.76 8.68 -15.66
C ALA A 43 9.06 9.61 -16.65
N VAL A 44 9.34 10.90 -16.56
CA VAL A 44 8.83 11.95 -17.44
C VAL A 44 9.87 12.29 -18.49
N PHE A 45 9.47 12.29 -19.75
CA PHE A 45 10.30 12.63 -20.89
C PHE A 45 9.70 13.83 -21.61
N ARG A 46 10.45 14.92 -21.71
CA ARG A 46 9.99 16.11 -22.42
C ARG A 46 10.24 16.00 -23.92
N GLY A 47 9.27 16.44 -24.71
CA GLY A 47 9.40 16.56 -26.17
C GLY A 47 9.58 15.23 -26.93
N VAL A 48 9.00 14.14 -26.45
CA VAL A 48 9.02 12.83 -27.12
C VAL A 48 8.35 12.87 -28.49
N LEU A 49 7.26 13.63 -28.62
CA LEU A 49 6.53 13.74 -29.89
C LEU A 49 7.01 14.89 -30.78
N LYS A 50 8.14 15.54 -30.45
CA LYS A 50 8.74 16.60 -31.30
C LYS A 50 9.22 15.98 -32.62
N GLY A 51 8.40 16.09 -33.66
CA GLY A 51 8.66 15.52 -34.99
C GLY A 51 7.63 14.47 -35.44
N SER A 52 6.72 14.04 -34.56
CA SER A 52 5.61 13.16 -34.92
C SER A 52 4.60 13.91 -35.81
N ALA A 53 4.07 13.24 -36.84
CA ALA A 53 3.04 13.81 -37.70
C ALA A 53 1.72 14.07 -36.95
N ALA A 54 1.42 13.28 -35.91
CA ALA A 54 0.24 13.43 -35.08
C ALA A 54 0.18 14.79 -34.36
N SER A 55 1.31 15.31 -33.85
CA SER A 55 1.31 16.55 -33.04
C SER A 55 0.73 17.78 -33.78
N PRO A 56 1.19 18.11 -35.01
CA PRO A 56 0.58 19.20 -35.78
C PRO A 56 -0.75 18.82 -36.46
N ARG A 57 -0.96 17.54 -36.82
CA ARG A 57 -2.17 17.13 -37.58
C ARG A 57 -3.39 16.94 -36.71
N TRP A 58 -3.21 16.60 -35.43
CA TRP A 58 -4.31 16.26 -34.53
C TRP A 58 -4.69 17.42 -33.61
N ASP A 59 -4.02 18.58 -33.73
CA ASP A 59 -4.28 19.76 -32.90
C ASP A 59 -5.74 20.25 -33.07
N PRO A 60 -6.59 20.15 -32.04
CA PRO A 60 -7.99 20.55 -32.13
C PRO A 60 -8.20 22.02 -32.47
N LEU A 61 -7.24 22.89 -32.12
CA LEU A 61 -7.32 24.33 -32.36
C LEU A 61 -6.94 24.71 -33.79
N HIS A 62 -6.25 23.82 -34.51
CA HIS A 62 -5.70 24.08 -35.85
C HIS A 62 -6.18 23.06 -36.88
N GLY A 63 -7.49 22.76 -36.89
CA GLY A 63 -8.13 21.91 -37.88
C GLY A 63 -7.95 20.41 -37.66
N GLY A 64 -7.34 19.99 -36.54
CA GLY A 64 -7.09 18.58 -36.25
C GLY A 64 -8.36 17.75 -36.06
N LEU A 65 -9.47 18.36 -35.62
CA LEU A 65 -10.77 17.67 -35.55
C LEU A 65 -11.33 17.30 -36.93
N ASP A 66 -11.12 18.16 -37.94
CA ASP A 66 -11.50 17.87 -39.32
C ASP A 66 -10.61 16.78 -39.91
N TYR A 67 -9.29 16.89 -39.71
CA TYR A 67 -8.33 15.91 -40.17
C TYR A 67 -8.60 14.51 -39.58
N LEU A 68 -8.81 14.40 -38.26
CA LEU A 68 -9.12 13.13 -37.61
C LEU A 68 -10.40 12.52 -38.18
N LEU A 69 -11.45 13.33 -38.35
CA LEU A 69 -12.73 12.88 -38.90
C LEU A 69 -12.58 12.37 -40.34
N GLU A 70 -11.82 13.07 -41.19
CA GLU A 70 -11.54 12.65 -42.56
C GLU A 70 -10.70 11.37 -42.62
N LYS A 71 -9.65 11.30 -41.79
CA LYS A 71 -8.71 10.17 -41.78
C LYS A 71 -9.35 8.88 -41.27
N VAL A 72 -10.17 8.97 -40.22
CA VAL A 72 -10.89 7.82 -39.64
C VAL A 72 -12.12 7.46 -40.47
N GLY A 73 -12.88 8.46 -40.91
CA GLY A 73 -14.16 8.28 -41.58
C GLY A 73 -15.34 8.49 -40.61
N PRO A 74 -16.45 9.08 -41.08
CA PRO A 74 -17.55 9.52 -40.22
C PRO A 74 -18.38 8.39 -39.61
N ASP A 75 -18.50 7.26 -40.32
CA ASP A 75 -19.37 6.14 -39.98
C ASP A 75 -18.64 5.03 -39.18
N VAL A 76 -17.34 5.20 -38.93
CA VAL A 76 -16.59 4.24 -38.11
C VAL A 76 -17.13 4.23 -36.69
N ALA A 77 -17.59 3.06 -36.24
CA ALA A 77 -18.07 2.88 -34.89
C ALA A 77 -16.89 2.90 -33.89
N VAL A 78 -17.03 3.70 -32.83
CA VAL A 78 -16.09 3.78 -31.71
C VAL A 78 -16.83 3.59 -30.40
N GLU A 79 -16.18 2.89 -29.47
CA GLU A 79 -16.71 2.67 -28.12
C GLU A 79 -16.36 3.86 -27.23
N ALA A 80 -17.32 4.74 -27.00
CA ALA A 80 -17.19 5.88 -26.09
C ALA A 80 -17.67 5.50 -24.68
N MET A 81 -17.01 6.01 -23.64
CA MET A 81 -17.58 5.98 -22.30
C MET A 81 -18.53 7.16 -22.13
N MET A 82 -19.71 6.89 -21.58
CA MET A 82 -20.76 7.86 -21.32
C MET A 82 -21.08 7.87 -19.84
N SER A 83 -21.05 9.04 -19.22
CA SER A 83 -21.45 9.23 -17.82
C SER A 83 -22.63 10.19 -17.71
N SER A 84 -23.61 9.80 -16.89
CA SER A 84 -24.77 10.62 -16.51
C SER A 84 -24.51 11.46 -15.25
N THR A 85 -23.45 11.16 -14.50
CA THR A 85 -23.16 11.75 -13.18
C THR A 85 -22.02 12.76 -13.19
N GLY A 86 -21.29 12.92 -14.29
CA GLY A 86 -20.37 14.05 -14.49
C GLY A 86 -19.01 13.70 -15.07
N HIS A 87 -17.99 14.48 -14.69
CA HIS A 87 -16.65 14.53 -15.28
C HIS A 87 -15.70 13.40 -14.84
N VAL A 88 -16.14 12.51 -13.95
CA VAL A 88 -15.30 11.45 -13.38
C VAL A 88 -15.75 10.09 -13.91
N PHE A 89 -14.83 9.35 -14.52
CA PHE A 89 -15.04 8.00 -15.02
C PHE A 89 -14.40 6.99 -14.05
N TYR A 90 -15.26 6.36 -13.23
CA TYR A 90 -14.83 5.28 -12.35
C TYR A 90 -14.82 3.95 -13.09
N GLY A 91 -13.82 3.10 -12.90
CA GLY A 91 -13.80 1.78 -13.56
C GLY A 91 -14.89 0.80 -13.13
N ASP A 92 -15.77 1.21 -12.21
CA ASP A 92 -17.00 0.49 -11.92
C ASP A 92 -18.00 0.71 -13.06
N LEU A 93 -18.39 -0.38 -13.73
CA LEU A 93 -19.39 -0.41 -14.80
C LEU A 93 -20.74 0.18 -14.39
N ARG A 94 -21.01 0.35 -13.09
CA ARG A 94 -22.24 0.99 -12.59
C ARG A 94 -22.21 2.52 -12.71
N SER A 95 -21.05 3.12 -12.96
CA SER A 95 -20.86 4.58 -12.99
C SER A 95 -20.80 5.18 -14.40
N HIS A 96 -20.53 4.35 -15.41
CA HIS A 96 -20.46 4.75 -16.81
C HIS A 96 -20.87 3.60 -17.72
N GLU A 97 -21.41 3.91 -18.89
CA GLU A 97 -21.72 2.93 -19.93
C GLU A 97 -20.72 3.04 -21.09
N ARG A 98 -20.33 1.92 -21.69
CA ARG A 98 -19.65 1.93 -22.99
C ARG A 98 -20.70 1.86 -24.08
N VAL A 99 -20.76 2.91 -24.90
CA VAL A 99 -21.72 3.06 -25.99
C VAL A 99 -21.00 3.11 -27.32
N SER A 100 -21.50 2.33 -28.27
CA SER A 100 -21.00 2.35 -29.64
C SER A 100 -21.62 3.53 -30.39
N ILE A 101 -20.80 4.47 -30.84
CA ILE A 101 -21.24 5.67 -31.56
C ILE A 101 -20.43 5.86 -32.85
N PRO A 102 -21.00 6.48 -33.90
CA PRO A 102 -20.21 6.94 -35.03
C PRO A 102 -19.14 7.94 -34.59
N PHE A 103 -17.93 7.83 -35.12
CA PHE A 103 -16.81 8.73 -34.80
C PHE A 103 -17.16 10.19 -35.09
N SER A 104 -17.95 10.44 -36.14
CA SER A 104 -18.49 11.77 -36.47
C SER A 104 -19.29 12.40 -35.33
N THR A 105 -20.10 11.63 -34.59
CA THR A 105 -20.89 12.12 -33.47
C THR A 105 -19.99 12.73 -32.39
N PHE A 106 -18.91 12.05 -32.03
CA PHE A 106 -17.96 12.54 -31.02
C PHE A 106 -17.18 13.76 -31.54
N MET A 107 -16.69 13.72 -32.78
CA MET A 107 -15.95 14.82 -33.39
C MET A 107 -16.82 16.09 -33.52
N HIS A 108 -18.08 15.97 -33.93
CA HIS A 108 -19.01 17.11 -34.00
C HIS A 108 -19.30 17.69 -32.63
N SER A 109 -19.45 16.84 -31.60
CA SER A 109 -19.59 17.29 -30.22
C SER A 109 -18.38 18.11 -29.74
N CYS A 110 -17.16 17.67 -30.08
CA CYS A 110 -15.93 18.41 -29.79
C CYS A 110 -15.87 19.76 -30.52
N LYS A 111 -16.25 19.80 -31.80
CA LYS A 111 -16.32 21.06 -32.59
C LYS A 111 -17.32 22.04 -32.02
N SER A 112 -18.51 21.56 -31.63
CA SER A 112 -19.54 22.38 -30.99
C SER A 112 -19.01 22.99 -29.68
N TYR A 113 -18.37 22.17 -28.83
CA TYR A 113 -17.76 22.62 -27.58
C TYR A 113 -16.66 23.67 -27.80
N LEU A 114 -15.78 23.46 -28.78
CA LEU A 114 -14.76 24.45 -29.16
C LEU A 114 -15.37 25.79 -29.59
N GLY A 115 -16.47 25.76 -30.34
CA GLY A 115 -17.21 26.96 -30.73
C GLY A 115 -17.75 27.74 -29.53
N HIS A 116 -18.28 27.04 -28.53
CA HIS A 116 -18.75 27.65 -27.28
C HIS A 116 -17.62 28.27 -26.45
N LEU A 117 -16.47 27.59 -26.33
CA LEU A 117 -15.30 28.12 -25.64
C LEU A 117 -14.81 29.43 -26.27
N ASN A 118 -14.73 29.48 -27.60
CA ASN A 118 -14.31 30.68 -28.32
C ASN A 118 -15.30 31.83 -28.11
N ALA A 119 -16.61 31.57 -28.22
CA ALA A 119 -17.65 32.58 -27.99
C ALA A 119 -17.65 33.12 -26.55
N ALA A 120 -17.45 32.27 -25.55
CA ALA A 120 -17.33 32.68 -24.15
C ALA A 120 -16.08 33.54 -23.92
N SER A 121 -14.95 33.17 -24.54
CA SER A 121 -13.70 33.93 -24.44
C SER A 121 -13.81 35.33 -25.08
N ASP A 122 -14.52 35.46 -26.19
CA ASP A 122 -14.73 36.75 -26.86
C ASP A 122 -15.71 37.65 -26.09
N SER A 123 -16.74 37.08 -25.46
CA SER A 123 -17.66 37.82 -24.58
C SER A 123 -16.98 38.40 -23.32
N SER A 124 -15.86 37.80 -22.89
CA SER A 124 -15.09 38.26 -21.73
C SER A 124 -14.12 39.41 -22.03
N LYS A 125 -13.85 39.70 -23.32
CA LYS A 125 -12.93 40.76 -23.75
C LYS A 125 -13.58 42.14 -23.90
N ASP A 126 -14.91 42.24 -23.80
CA ASP A 126 -15.65 43.51 -24.01
C ASP A 126 -16.14 44.18 -22.70
N LYS A 127 -15.65 43.74 -21.53
CA LYS A 127 -15.87 44.44 -20.25
C LYS A 127 -14.61 45.15 -19.78
N GLY A 128 -14.47 46.39 -20.22
CA GLY A 128 -13.52 47.34 -19.66
C GLY A 128 -13.86 47.69 -18.20
N ILE A 129 -12.80 47.74 -17.38
CA ILE A 129 -12.60 48.44 -16.09
C ILE A 129 -13.88 48.94 -15.39
N GLY A 130 -14.24 48.28 -14.29
CA GLY A 130 -15.14 48.85 -13.29
C GLY A 130 -15.91 47.80 -12.48
N GLU A 131 -15.48 47.62 -11.24
CA GLU A 131 -16.22 47.04 -10.10
C GLU A 131 -16.37 45.50 -10.02
N GLU A 132 -16.01 44.97 -8.84
CA GLU A 132 -16.19 43.57 -8.43
C GLU A 132 -17.66 43.16 -8.52
N PRO A 133 -18.00 42.01 -9.13
CA PRO A 133 -19.35 41.48 -9.02
C PRO A 133 -19.43 40.61 -7.77
N THR A 134 -20.12 41.12 -6.76
CA THR A 134 -20.76 40.34 -5.69
C THR A 134 -21.68 39.30 -6.32
N CYS A 135 -21.44 38.02 -5.99
CA CYS A 135 -22.25 36.89 -6.44
C CYS A 135 -23.62 36.91 -5.74
N SER A 136 -24.63 37.50 -6.37
CA SER A 136 -26.04 37.30 -6.06
C SER A 136 -26.67 36.48 -7.17
N GLY A 137 -27.30 35.38 -6.78
CA GLY A 137 -27.93 34.41 -7.67
C GLY A 137 -29.02 35.01 -8.56
N GLU A 138 -29.34 34.21 -9.58
CA GLU A 138 -30.30 34.42 -10.67
C GLU A 138 -29.73 35.13 -11.89
N MET A 139 -29.35 34.33 -12.91
CA MET A 139 -29.88 34.57 -14.25
C MET A 139 -29.82 33.35 -15.18
N CYS A 140 -30.88 33.26 -15.98
CA CYS A 140 -30.97 32.66 -17.31
C CYS A 140 -31.19 31.14 -17.42
N SER A 141 -32.44 30.77 -17.20
CA SER A 141 -33.13 29.65 -17.84
C SER A 141 -33.09 29.75 -19.37
N ALA A 142 -32.11 29.09 -19.98
CA ALA A 142 -32.14 28.67 -21.38
C ALA A 142 -31.45 27.30 -21.50
N GLY A 143 -32.25 26.24 -21.60
CA GLY A 143 -31.84 24.92 -22.08
C GLY A 143 -30.62 24.28 -21.42
N LEU A 144 -30.72 23.89 -20.15
CA LEU A 144 -29.84 22.86 -19.59
C LEU A 144 -30.18 21.52 -20.24
N GLU A 145 -29.61 21.24 -21.42
CA GLU A 145 -29.37 19.85 -21.79
C GLU A 145 -28.48 19.26 -20.71
N ILE A 146 -28.93 18.18 -20.09
CA ILE A 146 -28.06 17.26 -19.37
C ILE A 146 -27.12 16.69 -20.45
N SER A 147 -26.01 17.39 -20.71
CA SER A 147 -25.11 17.06 -21.79
C SER A 147 -24.29 15.85 -21.36
N GLU A 148 -24.74 14.66 -21.78
CA GLU A 148 -24.03 13.40 -21.62
C GLU A 148 -22.54 13.62 -21.97
N GLN A 149 -21.66 13.29 -21.03
CA GLN A 149 -20.22 13.46 -21.23
C GLN A 149 -19.67 12.22 -21.91
N LEU A 150 -19.28 12.39 -23.16
CA LEU A 150 -18.59 11.37 -23.94
C LEU A 150 -17.08 11.44 -23.71
N TYR A 151 -16.47 10.27 -23.56
CA TYR A 151 -15.02 10.06 -23.51
C TYR A 151 -14.61 8.98 -24.49
N LEU A 152 -13.75 9.30 -25.45
CA LEU A 152 -12.99 8.26 -26.13
C LEU A 152 -11.85 7.83 -25.23
N ALA A 153 -12.04 6.74 -24.48
CA ALA A 153 -11.06 6.19 -23.56
C ALA A 153 -10.64 4.80 -24.00
N GLN A 154 -9.32 4.63 -24.13
CA GLN A 154 -8.72 3.35 -24.49
C GLN A 154 -9.26 2.81 -25.82
N VAL A 155 -9.51 3.67 -26.80
CA VAL A 155 -9.97 3.25 -28.13
C VAL A 155 -8.77 2.70 -28.90
N SER A 156 -8.83 1.44 -29.32
CA SER A 156 -7.66 0.74 -29.84
C SER A 156 -7.25 1.23 -31.23
N ILE A 157 -5.99 1.64 -31.36
CA ILE A 157 -5.29 1.82 -32.65
C ILE A 157 -4.57 0.52 -33.01
N LEU A 158 -4.01 -0.16 -32.01
CA LEU A 158 -3.36 -1.46 -32.15
C LEU A 158 -3.73 -2.32 -30.93
N ASN A 159 -4.11 -3.57 -31.17
CA ASN A 159 -4.25 -4.58 -30.13
C ASN A 159 -3.82 -5.93 -30.68
N THR A 160 -2.82 -6.56 -30.05
CA THR A 160 -2.26 -7.82 -30.54
C THR A 160 -3.12 -9.04 -30.19
N GLU A 161 -3.89 -8.97 -29.11
CA GLU A 161 -4.73 -10.07 -28.61
C GLU A 161 -6.11 -10.06 -29.26
N ASN A 162 -6.64 -8.89 -29.62
CA ASN A 162 -7.95 -8.74 -30.25
C ASN A 162 -7.92 -7.71 -31.39
N LYS A 163 -7.49 -8.15 -32.57
CA LYS A 163 -7.35 -7.31 -33.78
C LYS A 163 -8.68 -6.77 -34.30
N GLU A 164 -9.80 -7.46 -34.03
CA GLU A 164 -11.13 -7.06 -34.49
C GLU A 164 -11.66 -5.79 -33.81
N ARG A 165 -11.00 -5.34 -32.73
CA ARG A 165 -11.39 -4.15 -31.96
C ARG A 165 -10.59 -2.87 -32.31
N CYS A 166 -9.75 -2.88 -33.34
CA CYS A 166 -8.91 -1.74 -33.73
C CYS A 166 -9.64 -0.74 -34.65
N SER A 167 -10.69 -0.09 -34.15
CA SER A 167 -11.47 0.87 -34.95
C SER A 167 -10.67 2.06 -35.48
N LEU A 168 -9.52 2.37 -34.87
CA LEU A 168 -8.67 3.51 -35.23
C LEU A 168 -7.32 3.11 -35.84
N GLU A 169 -7.19 1.92 -36.42
CA GLU A 169 -5.92 1.41 -36.98
C GLU A 169 -5.29 2.38 -38.02
N VAL A 170 -6.11 3.10 -38.78
CA VAL A 170 -5.66 4.09 -39.79
C VAL A 170 -4.85 5.24 -39.20
N LEU A 171 -4.99 5.53 -37.90
CA LEU A 171 -4.24 6.56 -37.19
C LEU A 171 -2.79 6.13 -36.90
N LYS A 172 -2.48 4.84 -37.01
CA LYS A 172 -1.13 4.30 -36.80
C LYS A 172 -0.09 4.94 -37.72
N GLU A 173 -0.49 5.37 -38.91
CA GLU A 173 0.37 6.04 -39.89
C GLU A 173 0.88 7.41 -39.41
N ASP A 174 0.14 8.09 -38.53
CA ASP A 174 0.53 9.39 -37.97
C ASP A 174 1.37 9.26 -36.69
N ILE A 175 1.41 8.06 -36.10
CA ILE A 175 2.10 7.79 -34.84
C ILE A 175 3.53 7.37 -35.13
N GLN A 176 4.48 8.20 -34.68
CA GLN A 176 5.87 7.79 -34.56
C GLN A 176 6.08 7.09 -33.22
N GLU A 177 6.54 5.83 -33.27
CA GLU A 177 6.95 5.10 -32.06
C GLU A 177 8.13 5.83 -31.38
N PRO A 178 8.05 6.09 -30.06
CA PRO A 178 9.15 6.70 -29.32
C PRO A 178 10.44 5.87 -29.44
N ILE A 179 11.55 6.53 -29.76
CA ILE A 179 12.84 5.87 -30.08
C ILE A 179 13.30 4.93 -28.97
N PHE A 180 13.07 5.30 -27.71
CA PHE A 180 13.48 4.49 -26.56
C PHE A 180 12.62 3.25 -26.32
N LEU A 181 11.47 3.12 -26.99
CA LEU A 181 10.66 1.90 -27.02
C LEU A 181 10.95 1.01 -28.23
N LYS A 182 11.87 1.40 -29.12
CA LYS A 182 12.15 0.69 -30.37
C LYS A 182 12.36 -0.80 -30.16
N GLY A 183 11.53 -1.59 -30.83
CA GLY A 183 11.62 -3.06 -30.82
C GLY A 183 10.92 -3.72 -29.64
N LYS A 184 10.21 -2.96 -28.80
CA LYS A 184 9.35 -3.52 -27.74
C LYS A 184 8.09 -4.14 -28.36
N PRO A 185 7.69 -5.34 -27.93
CA PRO A 185 6.44 -5.95 -28.39
C PRO A 185 5.25 -5.29 -27.67
N PHE A 186 4.61 -4.32 -28.31
CA PHE A 186 3.40 -3.70 -27.74
C PHE A 186 2.23 -4.67 -27.71
N SER A 187 1.57 -4.76 -26.56
CA SER A 187 0.28 -5.41 -26.38
C SER A 187 -0.85 -4.56 -26.98
N SER A 188 -0.78 -3.24 -26.77
CA SER A 188 -1.72 -2.31 -27.39
C SER A 188 -1.16 -0.89 -27.55
N ILE A 189 -1.77 -0.14 -28.46
CA ILE A 189 -1.65 1.32 -28.59
C ILE A 189 -3.07 1.87 -28.55
N ASN A 190 -3.38 2.72 -27.58
CA ASN A 190 -4.72 3.24 -27.40
C ASN A 190 -4.79 4.76 -27.53
N PHE A 191 -5.90 5.22 -28.11
CA PHE A 191 -6.27 6.61 -28.29
C PHE A 191 -7.14 7.07 -27.12
N TRP A 192 -6.87 8.29 -26.65
CA TRP A 192 -7.60 8.95 -25.58
C TRP A 192 -7.94 10.37 -26.02
N MET A 193 -9.22 10.75 -25.93
CA MET A 193 -9.64 12.12 -26.23
C MET A 193 -10.78 12.57 -25.33
N SER A 194 -10.54 13.65 -24.60
CA SER A 194 -11.54 14.33 -23.78
C SER A 194 -12.19 15.46 -24.56
N ARG A 195 -13.51 15.62 -24.43
CA ARG A 195 -14.22 16.79 -24.97
C ARG A 195 -14.02 18.00 -24.05
N ALA A 196 -14.27 17.79 -22.75
CA ALA A 196 -14.17 18.79 -21.69
C ALA A 196 -13.26 18.25 -20.57
N HIS A 197 -13.11 19.00 -19.48
CA HIS A 197 -12.35 18.55 -18.31
C HIS A 197 -12.85 17.20 -17.81
N MET A 198 -11.96 16.21 -17.71
CA MET A 198 -12.33 14.82 -17.41
C MET A 198 -11.29 14.13 -16.54
N ARG A 199 -11.78 13.33 -15.58
CA ARG A 199 -10.96 12.55 -14.66
C ARG A 199 -11.15 11.06 -14.88
N SER A 200 -10.05 10.33 -15.03
CA SER A 200 -10.01 8.88 -14.88
C SER A 200 -9.79 8.53 -13.40
N SER A 201 -10.59 7.62 -12.84
CA SER A 201 -10.42 7.16 -11.46
C SER A 201 -9.03 6.58 -11.18
N THR A 202 -8.65 6.53 -9.91
CA THR A 202 -7.37 5.94 -9.47
C THR A 202 -7.35 4.44 -9.73
N HIS A 203 -6.40 3.97 -10.53
CA HIS A 203 -6.22 2.56 -10.86
C HIS A 203 -4.77 2.27 -11.20
N TYR A 204 -4.43 0.99 -11.32
CA TYR A 204 -3.18 0.55 -11.95
C TYR A 204 -3.46 -0.33 -13.16
N ASP A 205 -2.47 -0.42 -14.05
CA ASP A 205 -2.52 -1.29 -15.23
C ASP A 205 -1.64 -2.54 -15.01
N PRO A 206 -2.02 -3.69 -15.61
CA PRO A 206 -1.18 -4.89 -15.64
C PRO A 206 -0.11 -4.84 -16.75
N HIS A 207 0.23 -3.63 -17.22
CA HIS A 207 1.22 -3.39 -18.25
C HIS A 207 2.14 -2.25 -17.86
N HIS A 208 3.36 -2.26 -18.39
CA HIS A 208 4.10 -1.01 -18.55
C HIS A 208 3.34 -0.09 -19.51
N ASN A 209 3.31 1.19 -19.19
CA ASN A 209 2.55 2.18 -19.93
C ASN A 209 3.41 3.40 -20.24
N LEU A 210 3.45 3.82 -21.50
CA LEU A 210 3.96 5.14 -21.87
C LEU A 210 2.81 6.01 -22.36
N LEU A 211 2.40 6.96 -21.55
CA LEU A 211 1.36 7.93 -21.86
C LEU A 211 1.98 9.17 -22.51
N CYS A 212 1.66 9.44 -23.78
CA CYS A 212 2.14 10.59 -24.54
C CYS A 212 0.99 11.58 -24.80
N VAL A 213 1.16 12.85 -24.44
CA VAL A 213 0.16 13.90 -24.70
C VAL A 213 0.41 14.48 -26.09
N VAL A 214 -0.54 14.33 -27.00
CA VAL A 214 -0.45 14.81 -28.39
C VAL A 214 -0.94 16.25 -28.50
N ALA A 215 -2.02 16.59 -27.79
CA ALA A 215 -2.59 17.93 -27.69
C ALA A 215 -3.22 18.14 -26.32
N GLY A 216 -3.24 19.38 -25.82
CA GLY A 216 -3.76 19.71 -24.50
C GLY A 216 -2.80 19.39 -23.36
N CYS A 217 -3.35 19.08 -22.18
CA CYS A 217 -2.62 18.90 -20.93
C CYS A 217 -3.26 17.78 -20.09
N LYS A 218 -2.41 16.99 -19.43
CA LYS A 218 -2.83 16.00 -18.43
C LYS A 218 -2.07 16.21 -17.12
N LYS A 219 -2.79 16.14 -16.00
CA LYS A 219 -2.21 16.09 -14.64
C LYS A 219 -2.36 14.65 -14.15
N VAL A 220 -1.23 14.01 -13.85
CA VAL A 220 -1.19 12.60 -13.42
C VAL A 220 -0.73 12.55 -11.97
N THR A 221 -1.60 12.09 -11.07
CA THR A 221 -1.23 11.79 -9.68
C THR A 221 -0.85 10.32 -9.59
N LEU A 222 0.33 10.02 -9.04
CA LEU A 222 0.97 8.71 -9.00
C LEU A 222 1.15 8.23 -7.56
N TRP A 223 0.98 6.93 -7.34
CA TRP A 223 1.30 6.24 -6.10
C TRP A 223 2.04 4.94 -6.40
N SER A 224 3.07 4.64 -5.61
CA SER A 224 3.76 3.36 -5.70
C SER A 224 2.83 2.21 -5.29
N PRO A 225 3.07 0.96 -5.76
CA PRO A 225 2.34 -0.21 -5.30
C PRO A 225 2.37 -0.39 -3.76
N SER A 226 3.44 0.06 -3.09
CA SER A 226 3.56 0.03 -1.63
C SER A 226 2.58 0.96 -0.89
N ALA A 227 2.00 1.95 -1.58
CA ALA A 227 0.98 2.84 -1.02
C ALA A 227 -0.46 2.25 -1.13
N SER A 228 -0.62 1.06 -1.72
CA SER A 228 -1.91 0.38 -1.88
C SER A 228 -2.80 0.36 -0.62
N PRO A 229 -2.26 0.11 0.61
CA PRO A 229 -3.09 0.11 1.83
C PRO A 229 -3.79 1.45 2.14
N PHE A 230 -3.27 2.58 1.64
CA PHE A 230 -3.86 3.91 1.80
C PHE A 230 -4.90 4.23 0.71
N LEU A 231 -4.85 3.51 -0.41
CA LEU A 231 -5.77 3.62 -1.53
C LEU A 231 -6.94 2.63 -1.42
N TYR A 232 -6.84 1.63 -0.54
CA TYR A 232 -7.86 0.60 -0.35
C TYR A 232 -8.30 -0.01 -1.69
N PRO A 233 -7.46 -0.87 -2.31
CA PRO A 233 -7.79 -1.50 -3.58
C PRO A 233 -9.17 -2.14 -3.53
N MET A 234 -9.88 -2.19 -4.65
CA MET A 234 -11.10 -3.00 -4.73
C MET A 234 -10.75 -4.49 -4.52
N PRO A 235 -11.71 -5.32 -4.07
CA PRO A 235 -11.43 -6.74 -3.82
C PRO A 235 -10.83 -7.44 -5.03
N VAL A 236 -9.77 -8.23 -4.81
CA VAL A 236 -9.00 -8.89 -5.88
C VAL A 236 -9.84 -9.81 -6.79
N TYR A 237 -10.97 -10.30 -6.29
CA TYR A 237 -11.91 -11.16 -7.02
C TYR A 237 -13.00 -10.37 -7.78
N GLY A 238 -13.03 -9.05 -7.67
CA GLY A 238 -14.00 -8.18 -8.35
C GLY A 238 -13.53 -7.72 -9.74
N GLU A 239 -14.48 -7.31 -10.58
CA GLU A 239 -14.20 -6.83 -11.95
C GLU A 239 -13.35 -5.55 -11.98
N ALA A 240 -13.48 -4.69 -10.97
CA ALA A 240 -12.70 -3.45 -10.83
C ALA A 240 -11.52 -3.60 -9.86
N SER A 241 -10.98 -4.82 -9.68
CA SER A 241 -9.92 -5.14 -8.69
C SER A 241 -8.67 -4.26 -8.77
N ASN A 242 -8.37 -3.68 -9.94
CA ASN A 242 -7.25 -2.78 -10.14
C ASN A 242 -7.54 -1.31 -9.79
N HIS A 243 -8.74 -0.97 -9.32
CA HIS A 243 -9.14 0.38 -8.92
C HIS A 243 -9.00 0.59 -7.41
N SER A 244 -8.83 1.85 -7.01
CA SER A 244 -8.99 2.27 -5.62
C SER A 244 -10.47 2.33 -5.23
N GLY A 245 -10.79 1.92 -4.01
CA GLY A 245 -12.12 2.09 -3.41
C GLY A 245 -12.34 3.48 -2.81
N VAL A 246 -11.40 4.42 -2.96
CA VAL A 246 -11.43 5.77 -2.36
C VAL A 246 -11.48 6.82 -3.46
N SER A 247 -12.46 7.73 -3.36
CA SER A 247 -12.48 8.96 -4.18
C SER A 247 -11.39 9.93 -3.72
N ILE A 248 -10.66 10.54 -4.65
CA ILE A 248 -9.62 11.55 -4.33
C ILE A 248 -10.23 12.89 -3.94
N GLU A 249 -11.36 13.29 -4.54
CA GLU A 249 -11.96 14.62 -4.31
C GLU A 249 -12.60 14.69 -2.93
N GLU A 250 -13.41 13.69 -2.61
CA GLU A 250 -14.17 13.62 -1.36
C GLU A 250 -13.99 12.25 -0.70
N PRO A 251 -12.80 11.96 -0.13
CA PRO A 251 -12.57 10.69 0.55
C PRO A 251 -13.43 10.59 1.82
N ASP A 252 -14.19 9.50 1.97
CA ASP A 252 -14.85 9.17 3.25
C ASP A 252 -13.82 8.64 4.26
N TYR A 253 -13.17 9.56 4.97
CA TYR A 253 -12.18 9.22 5.99
C TYR A 253 -12.75 8.49 7.22
N SER A 254 -14.07 8.39 7.36
CA SER A 254 -14.70 7.61 8.42
C SER A 254 -14.64 6.11 8.11
N SER A 255 -14.93 5.74 6.85
CA SER A 255 -14.83 4.36 6.34
C SER A 255 -13.41 3.99 5.90
N TYR A 256 -12.61 4.99 5.50
CA TYR A 256 -11.26 4.83 4.95
C TYR A 256 -10.23 5.63 5.75
N THR A 257 -10.07 5.27 7.03
CA THR A 257 -9.19 5.97 8.00
C THR A 257 -7.76 6.20 7.49
N ARG A 258 -7.16 5.22 6.80
CA ARG A 258 -5.80 5.28 6.25
C ARG A 258 -5.68 6.22 5.05
N ALA A 259 -6.78 6.53 4.37
CA ALA A 259 -6.77 7.41 3.20
C ALA A 259 -6.37 8.84 3.55
N LYS A 260 -6.45 9.24 4.83
CA LYS A 260 -5.94 10.52 5.32
C LYS A 260 -4.47 10.77 4.93
N TYR A 261 -3.69 9.70 4.77
CA TYR A 261 -2.28 9.77 4.40
C TYR A 261 -2.04 9.65 2.89
N MET A 262 -3.07 9.39 2.07
CA MET A 262 -2.88 9.07 0.64
C MET A 262 -2.09 10.15 -0.12
N LYS A 263 -2.31 11.43 0.21
CA LYS A 263 -1.64 12.58 -0.44
C LYS A 263 -0.18 12.70 -0.01
N GLU A 264 0.19 12.23 1.17
CA GLU A 264 1.58 12.24 1.64
C GLU A 264 2.44 11.20 0.89
N TYR A 265 1.81 10.17 0.33
CA TYR A 265 2.45 9.10 -0.45
C TYR A 265 2.26 9.25 -1.98
N SER A 266 1.83 10.43 -2.45
CA SER A 266 1.57 10.68 -3.87
C SER A 266 2.55 11.66 -4.50
N GLU A 267 2.75 11.55 -5.81
CA GLU A 267 3.42 12.56 -6.63
C GLU A 267 2.53 12.95 -7.81
N ARG A 268 2.34 14.26 -8.04
CA ARG A 268 1.62 14.79 -9.20
C ARG A 268 2.58 15.35 -10.23
N VAL A 269 2.41 14.90 -11.47
CA VAL A 269 3.17 15.33 -12.65
C VAL A 269 2.23 16.02 -13.63
N VAL A 270 2.69 17.12 -14.24
CA VAL A 270 1.97 17.81 -15.32
C VAL A 270 2.64 17.50 -16.66
N LEU A 271 1.86 16.97 -17.60
CA LEU A 271 2.26 16.63 -18.96
C LEU A 271 1.62 17.61 -19.93
N ASN A 272 2.46 18.33 -20.67
CA ASN A 272 2.01 19.21 -21.73
C ASN A 272 2.08 18.50 -23.08
N CYS A 273 1.52 19.12 -24.11
CA CYS A 273 1.70 18.70 -25.50
C CYS A 273 3.17 18.35 -25.81
N GLY A 274 3.39 17.13 -26.29
CA GLY A 274 4.68 16.59 -26.67
C GLY A 274 5.41 15.80 -25.57
N ASP A 275 4.95 15.86 -24.33
CA ASP A 275 5.54 15.14 -23.21
C ASP A 275 5.04 13.69 -23.12
N ALA A 276 5.84 12.84 -22.50
CA ALA A 276 5.46 11.47 -22.19
C ALA A 276 5.77 11.11 -20.74
N LEU A 277 4.95 10.25 -20.16
CA LEU A 277 5.14 9.66 -18.84
C LEU A 277 5.17 8.15 -18.96
N PHE A 278 6.29 7.55 -18.57
CA PHE A 278 6.38 6.13 -18.30
C PHE A 278 5.78 5.84 -16.92
N ILE A 279 4.75 5.01 -16.89
CA ILE A 279 4.07 4.50 -15.71
C ILE A 279 4.37 2.99 -15.67
N PRO A 280 5.17 2.52 -14.70
CA PRO A 280 5.50 1.11 -14.61
C PRO A 280 4.28 0.26 -14.21
N GLU A 281 4.34 -1.03 -14.48
CA GLU A 281 3.26 -1.97 -14.14
C GLU A 281 2.95 -1.92 -12.64
N GLY A 282 1.67 -1.91 -12.29
CA GLY A 282 1.20 -1.87 -10.90
C GLY A 282 1.23 -0.51 -10.22
N TRP A 283 1.77 0.54 -10.86
CA TRP A 283 1.70 1.90 -10.31
C TRP A 283 0.29 2.47 -10.43
N TYR A 284 -0.25 2.87 -9.28
CA TYR A 284 -1.53 3.54 -9.24
C TYR A 284 -1.38 4.93 -9.83
N HIS A 285 -2.34 5.31 -10.66
CA HIS A 285 -2.40 6.61 -11.27
C HIS A 285 -3.85 7.10 -11.39
N GLN A 286 -4.02 8.40 -11.19
CA GLN A 286 -5.24 9.14 -11.51
C GLN A 286 -4.87 10.22 -12.51
N VAL A 287 -5.71 10.43 -13.52
CA VAL A 287 -5.44 11.36 -14.61
C VAL A 287 -6.55 12.38 -14.73
N ASP A 288 -6.21 13.66 -14.61
CA ASP A 288 -7.06 14.79 -15.01
C ASP A 288 -6.64 15.24 -16.39
N SER A 289 -7.60 15.39 -17.28
CA SER A 289 -7.42 15.85 -18.65
C SER A 289 -8.15 17.17 -18.82
N ASP A 290 -7.48 18.15 -19.40
CA ASP A 290 -8.11 19.42 -19.74
C ASP A 290 -9.01 19.27 -20.97
N ASP A 291 -9.70 20.34 -21.31
CA ASP A 291 -10.57 20.44 -22.48
C ASP A 291 -9.82 20.05 -23.77
N LEU A 292 -10.50 19.30 -24.64
CA LEU A 292 -10.00 18.90 -25.96
C LEU A 292 -8.60 18.24 -25.92
N THR A 293 -8.27 17.53 -24.84
CA THR A 293 -6.96 16.88 -24.70
C THR A 293 -6.94 15.57 -25.48
N ILE A 294 -5.88 15.37 -26.27
CA ILE A 294 -5.63 14.12 -27.02
C ILE A 294 -4.33 13.50 -26.50
N ALA A 295 -4.39 12.20 -26.19
CA ALA A 295 -3.23 11.42 -25.81
C ALA A 295 -3.24 10.05 -26.49
N ILE A 296 -2.05 9.47 -26.60
CA ILE A 296 -1.86 8.08 -26.98
C ILE A 296 -1.08 7.38 -25.88
N ASN A 297 -1.38 6.11 -25.65
CA ASN A 297 -0.58 5.33 -24.73
C ASN A 297 -0.12 4.01 -25.37
N PHE A 298 1.08 3.59 -25.01
CA PHE A 298 1.68 2.33 -25.45
C PHE A 298 1.71 1.38 -24.26
N TRP A 299 1.12 0.20 -24.40
CA TRP A 299 1.20 -0.87 -23.39
C TRP A 299 2.08 -2.02 -23.86
N TRP A 300 2.94 -2.50 -22.97
CA TRP A 300 3.72 -3.72 -23.14
C TRP A 300 3.85 -4.45 -21.80
N LYS A 301 4.05 -5.77 -21.86
CA LYS A 301 4.21 -6.59 -20.65
C LYS A 301 5.56 -6.29 -19.99
N SER A 302 5.60 -6.22 -18.66
CA SER A 302 6.86 -6.10 -17.93
C SER A 302 7.68 -7.38 -18.02
N ARG A 303 8.98 -7.23 -17.76
CA ARG A 303 9.89 -8.39 -17.70
C ARG A 303 9.42 -9.42 -16.67
N ILE A 304 8.89 -8.95 -15.53
CA ILE A 304 8.41 -9.82 -14.45
C ILE A 304 7.27 -10.71 -14.95
N MET A 305 6.28 -10.13 -15.63
CA MET A 305 5.14 -10.89 -16.16
C MET A 305 5.52 -11.78 -17.36
N THR A 306 6.53 -11.41 -18.15
CA THR A 306 6.95 -12.25 -19.29
C THR A 306 7.91 -13.37 -18.91
N GLU A 307 8.73 -13.21 -17.88
CA GLU A 307 9.79 -14.17 -17.50
C GLU A 307 9.40 -15.07 -16.32
N MET A 308 8.38 -14.72 -15.53
CA MET A 308 7.89 -15.58 -14.45
C MET A 308 7.14 -16.78 -15.03
N LEU A 309 7.67 -17.97 -14.80
CA LEU A 309 7.06 -19.22 -15.25
C LEU A 309 5.85 -19.55 -14.37
N GLU A 310 4.69 -19.81 -14.97
CA GLU A 310 3.41 -20.06 -14.29
C GLU A 310 3.49 -21.13 -13.18
N HIS A 311 4.28 -22.20 -13.37
CA HIS A 311 4.46 -23.24 -12.35
C HIS A 311 5.14 -22.73 -11.06
N MET A 312 5.72 -21.54 -11.07
CA MET A 312 6.35 -20.88 -9.92
C MET A 312 5.41 -19.93 -9.18
N ASP A 313 4.21 -19.65 -9.70
CA ASP A 313 3.29 -18.65 -9.15
C ASP A 313 2.93 -18.95 -7.69
N ALA A 314 2.56 -20.20 -7.39
CA ALA A 314 2.21 -20.63 -6.03
C ALA A 314 3.39 -20.45 -5.05
N TYR A 315 4.62 -20.70 -5.50
CA TYR A 315 5.83 -20.53 -4.69
C TYR A 315 6.07 -19.05 -4.39
N TYR A 316 6.05 -18.18 -5.42
CA TYR A 316 6.29 -16.75 -5.24
C TYR A 316 5.16 -16.07 -4.47
N LEU A 317 3.91 -16.46 -4.68
CA LEU A 317 2.77 -15.99 -3.88
C LEU A 317 3.02 -16.26 -2.39
N ARG A 318 3.44 -17.48 -2.02
CA ARG A 318 3.76 -17.83 -0.64
C ARG A 318 4.90 -16.98 -0.07
N ARG A 319 5.96 -16.77 -0.86
CA ARG A 319 7.12 -15.93 -0.45
C ARG A 319 6.73 -14.46 -0.27
N ILE A 320 5.90 -13.92 -1.15
CA ILE A 320 5.42 -12.54 -1.12
C ILE A 320 4.51 -12.33 0.09
N LEU A 321 3.51 -13.21 0.28
CA LEU A 321 2.62 -13.15 1.45
C LEU A 321 3.40 -13.25 2.75
N ARG A 322 4.37 -14.17 2.85
CA ARG A 322 5.22 -14.29 4.03
C ARG A 322 5.99 -13.01 4.32
N ARG A 323 6.61 -12.41 3.31
CA ARG A 323 7.34 -11.14 3.45
C ARG A 323 6.43 -9.99 3.92
N LEU A 324 5.20 -9.92 3.41
CA LEU A 324 4.22 -8.91 3.85
C LEU A 324 3.80 -9.15 5.31
N VAL A 325 3.58 -10.40 5.71
CA VAL A 325 3.29 -10.77 7.11
C VAL A 325 4.43 -10.37 8.03
N ASP A 326 5.67 -10.75 7.71
CA ASP A 326 6.84 -10.40 8.53
C ASP A 326 7.00 -8.87 8.66
N THR A 327 6.75 -8.13 7.57
CA THR A 327 6.78 -6.66 7.56
C THR A 327 5.72 -6.07 8.49
N GLU A 328 4.49 -6.56 8.43
CA GLU A 328 3.39 -6.05 9.24
C GLU A 328 3.54 -6.44 10.72
N MET A 329 4.03 -7.66 11.00
CA MET A 329 4.39 -8.08 12.36
C MET A 329 5.39 -7.10 12.97
N ASN A 330 6.44 -6.75 12.23
CA ASN A 330 7.46 -5.81 12.69
C ASN A 330 6.91 -4.40 12.89
N LYS A 331 6.04 -3.90 12.01
CA LYS A 331 5.38 -2.61 12.18
C LYS A 331 4.53 -2.55 13.45
N ILE A 332 3.77 -3.62 13.73
CA ILE A 332 2.96 -3.71 14.95
C ILE A 332 3.88 -3.62 16.17
N VAL A 333 4.93 -4.44 16.24
CA VAL A 333 5.87 -4.43 17.39
C VAL A 333 6.60 -3.08 17.53
N GLN A 334 7.09 -2.48 16.44
CA GLN A 334 7.84 -1.21 16.47
C GLN A 334 6.98 0.02 16.76
N LYS A 335 5.81 0.16 16.11
CA LYS A 335 4.87 1.28 16.36
C LYS A 335 4.50 1.36 17.84
N ASN A 336 4.40 0.19 18.45
CA ASN A 336 4.08 0.03 19.85
C ASN A 336 5.23 0.43 20.78
N PHE A 337 6.48 0.14 20.43
CA PHE A 337 7.65 0.60 21.16
C PHE A 337 7.73 2.13 21.21
N PHE A 338 7.53 2.81 20.07
CA PHE A 338 7.55 4.28 20.00
C PHE A 338 6.37 4.94 20.74
N ARG A 339 5.18 4.34 20.73
CA ARG A 339 4.04 4.86 21.49
C ARG A 339 4.32 4.83 22.99
N HIS A 340 4.86 3.73 23.49
CA HIS A 340 5.23 3.58 24.89
C HIS A 340 6.38 4.51 25.31
N ALA A 341 7.39 4.70 24.45
CA ALA A 341 8.47 5.67 24.69
C ALA A 341 7.96 7.13 24.77
N LYS A 342 6.94 7.47 23.97
CA LYS A 342 6.32 8.81 23.96
C LYS A 342 5.47 9.06 25.21
N GLU A 343 4.74 8.05 25.68
CA GLU A 343 3.92 8.12 26.91
C GLU A 343 4.80 8.24 28.17
N ASN A 344 5.98 7.61 28.19
CA ASN A 344 6.85 7.62 29.37
C ASN A 344 7.90 8.76 29.39
N ASN A 345 8.35 9.28 28.25
CA ASN A 345 9.46 10.24 28.19
C ASN A 345 9.18 11.55 27.44
N GLY A 346 7.95 11.80 26.96
CA GLY A 346 7.62 13.04 26.23
C GLY A 346 8.41 13.22 24.92
N PHE A 347 9.02 12.14 24.41
CA PHE A 347 9.89 12.16 23.24
C PHE A 347 9.07 12.27 21.94
N GLN A 348 9.33 13.28 21.12
CA GLN A 348 8.85 13.31 19.74
C GLN A 348 9.94 12.74 18.82
N PRO A 349 9.71 11.60 18.12
CA PRO A 349 10.68 11.11 17.16
C PRO A 349 10.77 12.06 15.97
N THR A 350 11.98 12.29 15.46
CA THR A 350 12.16 13.04 14.22
C THR A 350 12.02 12.10 13.02
N ASP A 351 11.48 12.58 11.89
CA ASP A 351 11.24 11.81 10.65
C ASP A 351 12.46 11.06 10.09
N LYS A 352 13.67 11.36 10.61
CA LYS A 352 14.91 10.65 10.28
C LYS A 352 15.02 9.26 10.91
N GLU A 353 14.47 9.04 12.11
CA GLU A 353 14.55 7.75 12.81
C GLU A 353 13.58 6.72 12.22
N LEU A 354 12.44 7.17 11.70
CA LEU A 354 11.47 6.34 10.97
C LEU A 354 12.01 5.84 9.61
N ARG A 355 12.99 6.54 9.00
CA ARG A 355 13.63 6.15 7.72
C ARG A 355 14.84 5.24 7.89
N GLY A 356 15.47 5.21 9.08
CA GLY A 356 16.74 4.52 9.28
C GLY A 356 16.65 2.98 9.41
N SER A 357 15.46 2.44 9.71
CA SER A 357 15.27 1.02 10.02
C SER A 357 14.91 0.15 8.81
N GLU A 358 14.68 0.73 7.63
CA GLU A 358 14.41 -0.03 6.40
C GLU A 358 15.67 -0.68 5.79
N GLN A 359 16.87 -0.37 6.30
CA GLN A 359 18.15 -0.91 5.80
C GLN A 359 18.58 -2.24 6.42
N PHE A 360 17.86 -2.79 7.41
CA PHE A 360 18.32 -3.98 8.14
C PHE A 360 18.02 -5.34 7.48
N ASN A 361 17.47 -5.40 6.26
CA ASN A 361 17.03 -6.66 5.65
C ASN A 361 17.56 -6.90 4.22
N LEU A 362 18.88 -6.92 4.05
CA LEU A 362 19.48 -7.36 2.77
C LEU A 362 20.74 -8.22 2.86
N HIS A 363 21.18 -8.68 4.03
CA HIS A 363 22.31 -9.61 4.13
C HIS A 363 22.00 -10.77 5.06
N ASN A 364 21.39 -11.82 4.51
CA ASN A 364 21.58 -13.19 4.95
C ASN A 364 21.44 -14.10 3.72
N GLU A 365 22.42 -13.99 2.82
CA GLU A 365 22.67 -15.03 1.83
C GLU A 365 23.42 -16.19 2.51
N VAL A 366 22.87 -17.38 2.27
CA VAL A 366 23.38 -18.69 2.67
C VAL A 366 24.82 -18.86 2.19
N LYS A 367 25.77 -18.90 3.13
CA LYS A 367 27.06 -19.55 2.88
C LYS A 367 27.03 -20.95 3.46
N SER A 368 26.77 -21.91 2.59
CA SER A 368 27.14 -23.31 2.79
C SER A 368 28.66 -23.41 2.85
N HIS A 369 29.20 -24.04 3.89
CA HIS A 369 30.56 -24.54 3.85
C HIS A 369 30.62 -25.97 4.37
N ASP A 370 31.00 -26.85 3.47
CA ASP A 370 31.30 -28.26 3.68
C ASP A 370 32.78 -28.42 4.09
N THR A 371 32.98 -29.34 5.04
CA THR A 371 34.15 -30.13 5.48
C THR A 371 35.62 -29.69 5.24
N SER A 372 36.43 -29.71 6.30
CA SER A 372 37.44 -30.78 6.59
C SER A 372 38.58 -30.36 7.54
N ASP A 373 39.09 -31.37 8.25
CA ASP A 373 40.05 -31.38 9.37
C ASP A 373 41.37 -30.61 9.21
N LYS A 374 41.92 -30.12 10.35
CA LYS A 374 43.21 -30.61 10.90
C LYS A 374 43.62 -30.00 12.26
N LYS A 375 44.17 -30.92 13.08
CA LYS A 375 44.85 -30.78 14.38
C LYS A 375 45.89 -29.66 14.48
N GLY A 376 46.04 -29.11 15.69
CA GLY A 376 47.25 -28.43 16.13
C GLY A 376 47.20 -28.00 17.60
N ALA A 377 47.64 -28.88 18.50
CA ALA A 377 47.82 -28.59 19.93
C ALA A 377 48.99 -27.62 20.16
N ARG A 378 48.86 -26.72 21.14
CA ARG A 378 49.96 -26.27 21.99
C ARG A 378 49.47 -25.67 23.31
N ASP A 379 49.81 -26.37 24.37
CA ASP A 379 49.85 -25.91 25.75
C ASP A 379 50.67 -24.62 25.89
N THR A 380 50.19 -23.68 26.71
CA THR A 380 51.02 -23.10 27.78
C THR A 380 50.12 -22.72 28.94
N SER A 381 50.41 -23.37 30.07
CA SER A 381 49.91 -23.09 31.40
C SER A 381 50.43 -21.75 31.90
N ASP A 382 49.56 -20.92 32.48
CA ASP A 382 49.94 -20.12 33.64
C ASP A 382 48.80 -20.05 34.66
N LYS A 383 49.10 -20.63 35.83
CA LYS A 383 48.28 -20.60 37.03
C LYS A 383 48.43 -19.24 37.71
N LYS A 384 47.31 -18.60 38.09
CA LYS A 384 47.15 -17.97 39.42
C LYS A 384 45.73 -17.45 39.62
N GLY A 385 45.13 -17.84 40.75
CA GLY A 385 43.99 -17.15 41.35
C GLY A 385 42.70 -17.95 41.38
N ALA A 386 42.66 -19.01 42.19
CA ALA A 386 41.41 -19.60 42.65
C ALA A 386 40.65 -18.56 43.50
N ALA A 387 39.51 -18.09 43.00
CA ALA A 387 38.42 -17.57 43.81
C ALA A 387 37.22 -18.48 43.56
N ASP A 388 37.11 -19.45 44.46
CA ASP A 388 35.98 -20.36 44.61
C ASP A 388 34.74 -19.52 44.99
N THR A 389 33.82 -19.34 44.05
CA THR A 389 32.44 -18.92 44.34
C THR A 389 31.50 -19.90 43.67
N SER A 390 31.48 -21.11 44.22
CA SER A 390 30.34 -22.01 44.18
C SER A 390 29.12 -21.33 44.83
N GLY A 391 27.99 -21.31 44.11
CA GLY A 391 26.67 -21.00 44.65
C GLY A 391 26.32 -19.51 44.81
N LYS A 392 25.95 -18.83 43.73
CA LYS A 392 25.11 -17.62 43.85
C LYS A 392 23.64 -17.99 43.71
N LYS A 393 22.98 -17.92 44.87
CA LYS A 393 21.53 -17.97 45.11
C LYS A 393 20.79 -17.07 44.11
N GLY A 394 19.61 -17.53 43.68
CA GLY A 394 18.72 -16.82 42.76
C GLY A 394 18.56 -15.34 43.11
N ALA A 395 18.43 -14.50 42.08
CA ALA A 395 18.28 -13.06 42.20
C ALA A 395 17.17 -12.75 43.23
N PRO A 396 17.50 -12.14 44.38
CA PRO A 396 16.48 -11.69 45.32
C PRO A 396 15.60 -10.65 44.63
N LEU A 397 14.30 -10.59 44.94
CA LEU A 397 13.40 -9.52 44.45
C LEU A 397 13.98 -8.10 44.63
N GLN A 398 14.92 -7.94 45.57
CA GLN A 398 15.66 -6.71 45.89
C GLN A 398 16.72 -6.30 44.85
N SER A 399 17.06 -7.16 43.89
CA SER A 399 18.05 -6.86 42.84
C SER A 399 17.41 -6.45 41.50
N LEU A 400 16.08 -6.44 41.41
CA LEU A 400 15.38 -5.99 40.21
C LEU A 400 15.32 -4.45 40.21
N GLU A 401 15.47 -3.85 39.03
CA GLU A 401 15.24 -2.42 38.87
C GLU A 401 13.79 -2.06 39.25
N PRO A 402 13.53 -0.86 39.81
CA PRO A 402 12.19 -0.48 40.29
C PRO A 402 11.08 -0.61 39.24
N SER A 403 11.39 -0.30 37.98
CA SER A 403 10.46 -0.47 36.85
C SER A 403 10.17 -1.94 36.54
N THR A 404 11.18 -2.81 36.63
CA THR A 404 11.05 -4.25 36.44
C THR A 404 10.23 -4.88 37.58
N LEU A 405 10.43 -4.40 38.80
CA LEU A 405 9.66 -4.85 39.97
C LEU A 405 8.18 -4.42 39.86
N GLN A 406 7.91 -3.22 39.34
CA GLN A 406 6.55 -2.76 39.06
C GLN A 406 5.89 -3.65 38.00
N ALA A 407 6.58 -3.94 36.88
CA ALA A 407 6.10 -4.85 35.85
C ALA A 407 5.79 -6.26 36.40
N LEU A 408 6.65 -6.79 37.27
CA LEU A 408 6.42 -8.06 37.96
C LEU A 408 5.11 -8.03 38.76
N TYR A 409 4.88 -6.99 39.58
CA TYR A 409 3.66 -6.89 40.38
C TYR A 409 2.40 -6.75 39.54
N GLU A 410 2.47 -6.03 38.42
CA GLU A 410 1.34 -5.91 37.49
C GLU A 410 1.00 -7.26 36.84
N LEU A 411 2.01 -8.02 36.40
CA LEU A 411 1.80 -9.38 35.88
C LEU A 411 1.21 -10.31 36.94
N MET A 412 1.70 -10.23 38.18
CA MET A 412 1.16 -11.02 39.28
C MET A 412 -0.30 -10.67 39.59
N SER A 413 -0.63 -9.38 39.70
CA SER A 413 -2.00 -8.93 39.94
C SER A 413 -2.95 -9.50 38.89
N MET A 414 -2.55 -9.43 37.61
CA MET A 414 -3.37 -9.93 36.50
C MET A 414 -3.67 -11.43 36.59
N VAL A 415 -2.67 -12.24 36.99
CA VAL A 415 -2.88 -13.67 37.20
C VAL A 415 -3.79 -13.91 38.41
N HIS A 416 -3.60 -13.20 39.51
CA HIS A 416 -4.44 -13.36 40.70
C HIS A 416 -5.89 -12.94 40.46
N ASP A 417 -6.13 -11.79 39.81
CA ASP A 417 -7.46 -11.30 39.45
C ASP A 417 -8.20 -12.28 38.52
N SER A 418 -7.48 -12.94 37.61
CA SER A 418 -8.06 -13.96 36.72
C SER A 418 -8.49 -15.23 37.44
N VAL A 419 -7.78 -15.63 38.50
CA VAL A 419 -8.10 -16.81 39.31
C VAL A 419 -9.32 -16.51 40.20
N GLU A 420 -9.38 -15.32 40.81
CA GLU A 420 -10.54 -14.89 41.61
C GLU A 420 -11.82 -14.76 40.77
N ALA A 421 -11.72 -14.36 39.50
CA ALA A 421 -12.85 -14.27 38.58
C ALA A 421 -13.39 -15.66 38.16
N VAL A 422 -12.52 -16.66 38.05
CA VAL A 422 -12.93 -18.06 37.78
C VAL A 422 -13.62 -18.66 39.00
N ASP A 423 -13.09 -18.43 40.21
CA ASP A 423 -13.71 -18.88 41.46
C ASP A 423 -15.10 -18.26 41.71
N GLN A 424 -15.35 -17.02 41.25
CA GLN A 424 -16.67 -16.38 41.35
C GLN A 424 -17.69 -16.89 40.32
N ASN A 425 -17.24 -17.29 39.13
CA ASN A 425 -18.12 -17.88 38.10
C ASN A 425 -18.52 -19.32 38.45
N ASP A 426 -17.63 -20.09 39.09
CA ASP A 426 -17.95 -21.44 39.58
C ASP A 426 -18.96 -21.43 40.76
N ILE A 427 -19.09 -20.30 41.48
CA ILE A 427 -20.14 -20.11 42.49
C ILE A 427 -21.49 -19.75 41.84
N ALA A 428 -21.48 -19.05 40.69
CA ALA A 428 -22.70 -18.65 39.98
C ALA A 428 -23.29 -19.76 39.08
N GLU A 429 -22.49 -20.69 38.57
CA GLU A 429 -22.98 -21.82 37.75
C GLU A 429 -23.67 -22.95 38.55
N SER A 430 -23.67 -22.87 39.88
CA SER A 430 -24.43 -23.81 40.73
C SER A 430 -25.92 -23.45 40.91
N ALA A 431 -26.39 -22.35 40.33
CA ALA A 431 -27.78 -21.88 40.52
C ALA A 431 -28.42 -21.21 39.29
N SER A 432 -28.54 -21.93 38.17
CA SER A 432 -29.71 -21.81 37.25
C SER A 432 -29.62 -22.78 36.07
N GLN A 433 -30.37 -23.88 36.14
CA GLN A 433 -30.84 -24.60 34.96
C GLN A 433 -32.15 -23.97 34.47
N ASP A 434 -32.39 -24.10 33.16
CA ASP A 434 -33.57 -23.70 32.37
C ASP A 434 -33.65 -22.24 31.87
N THR A 435 -33.39 -22.03 30.57
CA THR A 435 -34.44 -21.95 29.52
C THR A 435 -33.88 -21.45 28.17
N SER A 436 -34.48 -21.95 27.10
CA SER A 436 -34.33 -21.53 25.70
C SER A 436 -34.75 -20.07 25.44
N SER A 437 -34.08 -19.36 24.51
CA SER A 437 -34.67 -18.80 23.27
C SER A 437 -33.92 -17.55 22.73
N SER A 438 -33.68 -17.59 21.42
CA SER A 438 -33.68 -16.51 20.41
C SER A 438 -33.31 -15.05 20.76
N GLN A 439 -32.40 -14.48 19.97
CA GLN A 439 -32.42 -13.10 19.42
C GLN A 439 -31.39 -13.03 18.28
N SER A 440 -31.75 -13.04 16.99
CA SER A 440 -32.25 -11.94 16.13
C SER A 440 -31.32 -10.73 16.01
N ASN A 441 -30.66 -10.64 14.85
CA ASN A 441 -30.20 -9.46 14.11
C ASN A 441 -30.16 -8.10 14.84
N GLU A 442 -28.93 -7.64 15.12
CA GLU A 442 -28.53 -6.25 14.83
C GLU A 442 -27.14 -6.28 14.17
N ARG A 443 -27.10 -6.28 12.83
CA ARG A 443 -25.91 -5.91 12.07
C ARG A 443 -25.68 -4.41 12.21
N LYS A 444 -25.04 -4.00 13.31
CA LYS A 444 -24.29 -2.74 13.33
C LYS A 444 -23.06 -2.94 12.46
N LYS A 445 -22.96 -2.16 11.38
CA LYS A 445 -21.69 -1.89 10.69
C LYS A 445 -20.71 -1.34 11.72
N THR A 446 -19.97 -2.22 12.37
CA THR A 446 -18.80 -1.84 13.15
C THR A 446 -17.74 -1.41 12.14
N ALA A 447 -17.41 -0.12 12.15
CA ALA A 447 -16.20 0.38 11.53
C ALA A 447 -15.05 -0.60 11.86
N ALA A 448 -14.26 -0.98 10.85
CA ALA A 448 -13.10 -1.84 11.06
C ALA A 448 -12.22 -1.19 12.12
N ASP A 449 -12.27 -1.77 13.32
CA ASP A 449 -11.67 -1.23 14.52
C ASP A 449 -10.15 -1.38 14.41
N ASP A 450 -9.48 -0.31 13.94
CA ASP A 450 -8.02 -0.13 13.88
C ASP A 450 -7.36 -0.13 15.29
N SER A 451 -8.05 -0.66 16.32
CA SER A 451 -7.45 -0.90 17.64
C SER A 451 -6.31 -1.89 17.51
N SER A 452 -5.09 -1.40 17.76
CA SER A 452 -3.86 -2.18 17.65
C SER A 452 -3.95 -3.50 18.42
N LEU A 453 -3.46 -4.62 17.86
CA LEU A 453 -3.47 -5.93 18.54
C LEU A 453 -2.83 -5.89 19.95
N LEU A 454 -1.92 -4.94 20.20
CA LEU A 454 -1.35 -4.67 21.51
C LEU A 454 -2.37 -4.11 22.52
N GLU A 455 -3.29 -3.25 22.12
CA GLU A 455 -4.28 -2.69 23.04
C GLU A 455 -5.12 -3.78 23.70
N LYS A 456 -5.32 -4.86 22.98
CA LYS A 456 -6.09 -6.05 23.36
C LYS A 456 -5.26 -7.07 24.17
N ASP A 457 -3.94 -6.87 24.30
CA ASP A 457 -3.03 -7.78 25.00
C ASP A 457 -2.30 -7.04 26.15
N PRO A 458 -2.78 -7.15 27.40
CA PRO A 458 -2.21 -6.41 28.53
C PRO A 458 -0.82 -6.94 28.93
N VAL A 459 -0.55 -8.23 28.77
CA VAL A 459 0.77 -8.83 29.05
C VAL A 459 1.82 -8.26 28.10
N ALA A 460 1.48 -8.12 26.82
CA ALA A 460 2.33 -7.49 25.82
C ALA A 460 2.74 -6.05 26.22
N LYS A 461 1.83 -5.26 26.80
CA LYS A 461 2.14 -3.88 27.23
C LYS A 461 3.15 -3.85 28.37
N ILE A 462 3.06 -4.80 29.29
CA ILE A 462 3.94 -4.86 30.47
C ILE A 462 5.34 -5.35 30.09
N ILE A 463 5.44 -6.36 29.22
CA ILE A 463 6.73 -6.98 28.85
C ILE A 463 7.51 -6.14 27.83
N LEU A 464 6.82 -5.47 26.89
CA LEU A 464 7.45 -4.70 25.81
C LEU A 464 8.53 -3.68 26.28
N PRO A 465 8.30 -2.85 27.31
CA PRO A 465 9.29 -1.87 27.77
C PRO A 465 10.42 -2.46 28.62
N VAL A 466 10.34 -3.74 29.01
CA VAL A 466 11.36 -4.37 29.88
C VAL A 466 12.59 -4.74 29.05
N GLU A 467 13.76 -4.33 29.53
CA GLU A 467 15.03 -4.68 28.90
C GLU A 467 15.27 -6.21 28.95
N PRO A 468 15.90 -6.81 27.92
CA PRO A 468 16.01 -8.27 27.83
C PRO A 468 16.64 -8.94 29.06
N LEU A 469 17.74 -8.38 29.59
CA LEU A 469 18.42 -8.94 30.77
C LEU A 469 17.65 -8.71 32.08
N GLU A 470 16.87 -7.63 32.17
CA GLU A 470 15.96 -7.37 33.28
C GLU A 470 14.78 -8.35 33.25
N LEU A 471 14.22 -8.62 32.07
CA LEU A 471 13.19 -9.64 31.87
C LEU A 471 13.69 -11.02 32.27
N ARG A 472 14.93 -11.38 31.90
CA ARG A 472 15.57 -12.62 32.35
C ARG A 472 15.59 -12.73 33.88
N SER A 473 16.02 -11.67 34.55
CA SER A 473 16.10 -11.61 36.01
C SER A 473 14.72 -11.70 36.66
N MET A 474 13.73 -11.01 36.08
CA MET A 474 12.33 -11.04 36.51
C MET A 474 11.75 -12.45 36.41
N LEU A 475 11.91 -13.12 35.28
CA LEU A 475 11.41 -14.49 35.07
C LEU A 475 12.07 -15.49 36.01
N LEU A 476 13.39 -15.39 36.25
CA LEU A 476 14.07 -16.22 37.24
C LEU A 476 13.57 -15.97 38.66
N ALA A 477 13.30 -14.71 39.03
CA ALA A 477 12.69 -14.39 40.32
C ALA A 477 11.28 -15.00 40.48
N MET A 478 10.48 -15.00 39.40
CA MET A 478 9.18 -15.67 39.37
C MET A 478 9.30 -17.19 39.51
N VAL A 479 10.24 -17.83 38.81
CA VAL A 479 10.49 -19.28 38.96
C VAL A 479 10.78 -19.65 40.41
N HIS A 480 11.61 -18.87 41.10
CA HIS A 480 12.02 -19.19 42.47
C HIS A 480 11.00 -18.80 43.54
N THR A 481 10.23 -17.74 43.32
CA THR A 481 9.36 -17.16 44.37
C THR A 481 7.89 -17.44 44.12
N PHE A 482 7.45 -17.48 42.86
CA PHE A 482 6.05 -17.58 42.44
C PHE A 482 5.86 -18.54 41.23
N PRO A 483 6.32 -19.80 41.29
CA PRO A 483 6.32 -20.71 40.14
C PRO A 483 4.92 -20.96 39.57
N ARG A 484 3.90 -21.09 40.44
CA ARG A 484 2.50 -21.27 40.01
C ARG A 484 1.90 -20.04 39.34
N THR A 485 2.33 -18.85 39.73
CA THR A 485 1.93 -17.61 39.06
C THR A 485 2.56 -17.51 37.68
N LEU A 486 3.82 -17.92 37.52
CA LEU A 486 4.48 -17.99 36.21
C LEU A 486 3.80 -19.00 35.27
N GLU A 487 3.44 -20.17 35.80
CA GLU A 487 2.70 -21.19 35.06
C GLU A 487 1.34 -20.66 34.59
N GLY A 488 0.56 -20.05 35.49
CA GLY A 488 -0.72 -19.42 35.15
C GLY A 488 -0.57 -18.28 34.13
N LEU A 489 0.49 -17.47 34.24
CA LEU A 489 0.77 -16.40 33.28
C LEU A 489 0.95 -16.96 31.87
N VAL A 490 1.83 -17.95 31.69
CA VAL A 490 2.17 -18.48 30.36
C VAL A 490 1.04 -19.35 29.79
N LEU A 491 0.40 -20.19 30.60
CA LEU A 491 -0.62 -21.13 30.11
C LEU A 491 -1.98 -20.46 29.88
N ASN A 492 -2.38 -19.53 30.76
CA ASN A 492 -3.76 -19.04 30.78
C ASN A 492 -3.90 -17.58 30.32
N ILE A 493 -2.94 -16.72 30.65
CA ILE A 493 -3.08 -15.26 30.48
C ILE A 493 -2.32 -14.73 29.25
N LEU A 494 -1.22 -15.37 28.86
CA LEU A 494 -0.38 -14.92 27.77
C LEU A 494 -1.15 -14.89 26.44
N GLY A 495 -1.40 -13.68 25.95
CA GLY A 495 -2.05 -13.45 24.67
C GLY A 495 -1.09 -13.66 23.48
N PRO A 496 -1.63 -13.65 22.24
CA PRO A 496 -0.85 -13.85 21.03
C PRO A 496 0.27 -12.83 20.84
N THR A 497 -0.03 -11.54 21.07
CA THR A 497 0.95 -10.45 20.93
C THR A 497 2.02 -10.55 22.01
N GLY A 498 1.62 -10.91 23.24
CA GLY A 498 2.51 -11.13 24.37
C GLY A 498 3.49 -12.27 24.10
N ALA A 499 3.01 -13.38 23.51
CA ALA A 499 3.85 -14.51 23.13
C ALA A 499 4.89 -14.14 22.05
N GLU A 500 4.50 -13.38 21.02
CA GLU A 500 5.45 -12.89 20.01
C GLU A 500 6.51 -11.98 20.63
N ILE A 501 6.12 -11.02 21.47
CA ILE A 501 7.07 -10.10 22.15
C ILE A 501 7.99 -10.87 23.09
N LEU A 502 7.44 -11.77 23.91
CA LEU A 502 8.22 -12.58 24.84
C LEU A 502 9.26 -13.44 24.11
N THR A 503 8.88 -14.09 23.01
CA THR A 503 9.82 -14.90 22.23
C THR A 503 10.89 -14.06 21.51
N ARG A 504 10.56 -12.86 21.03
CA ARG A 504 11.58 -11.92 20.52
C ARG A 504 12.55 -11.49 21.63
N LYS A 505 12.04 -11.26 22.85
CA LYS A 505 12.88 -10.94 23.99
C LYS A 505 13.81 -12.09 24.36
N PHE A 506 13.36 -13.34 24.23
CA PHE A 506 14.24 -14.50 24.35
C PHE A 506 15.35 -14.49 23.29
N ASP A 507 15.03 -14.21 22.02
CA ASP A 507 16.04 -14.07 20.96
C ASP A 507 17.05 -12.93 21.25
N GLU A 508 16.57 -11.80 21.78
CA GLU A 508 17.40 -10.66 22.21
C GLU A 508 18.29 -10.98 23.43
N MET A 509 17.80 -11.79 24.36
CA MET A 509 18.56 -12.31 25.51
C MET A 509 19.66 -13.25 25.06
N ASP A 510 19.36 -14.15 24.12
CA ASP A 510 20.31 -15.14 23.62
C ASP A 510 21.47 -14.46 22.88
N GLN A 511 21.22 -13.34 22.19
CA GLN A 511 22.27 -12.54 21.56
C GLN A 511 23.23 -11.87 22.56
N GLN A 512 22.83 -11.74 23.84
CA GLN A 512 23.59 -11.04 24.88
C GLN A 512 24.22 -11.98 25.92
N THR A 513 24.04 -13.30 25.80
CA THR A 513 24.42 -14.30 26.81
C THR A 513 25.23 -15.44 26.20
N THR A 514 25.99 -16.16 27.03
CA THR A 514 26.75 -17.33 26.54
C THR A 514 25.85 -18.57 26.41
N THR A 515 26.29 -19.57 25.62
CA THR A 515 25.53 -20.83 25.45
C THR A 515 25.27 -21.55 26.78
N GLU A 516 26.20 -21.47 27.74
CA GLU A 516 26.02 -22.03 29.08
C GLU A 516 24.93 -21.30 29.85
N GLU A 517 24.96 -19.97 29.82
CA GLU A 517 23.96 -19.11 30.49
C GLU A 517 22.55 -19.30 29.92
N GLN A 518 22.44 -19.47 28.60
CA GLN A 518 21.20 -19.79 27.89
C GLN A 518 20.65 -21.13 28.36
N THR A 519 21.50 -22.17 28.36
CA THR A 519 21.12 -23.52 28.77
C THR A 519 20.64 -23.55 30.22
N GLU A 520 21.33 -22.86 31.11
CA GLU A 520 20.95 -22.74 32.52
C GLU A 520 19.62 -21.97 32.68
N PHE A 521 19.43 -20.88 31.95
CA PHE A 521 18.20 -20.10 31.97
C PHE A 521 17.00 -20.94 31.54
N TYR A 522 17.02 -21.53 30.34
CA TYR A 522 15.87 -22.30 29.83
C TYR A 522 15.58 -23.52 30.69
N LYS A 523 16.61 -24.22 31.18
CA LYS A 523 16.42 -25.34 32.11
C LYS A 523 15.72 -24.89 33.40
N THR A 524 16.11 -23.74 33.93
CA THR A 524 15.51 -23.19 35.16
C THR A 524 14.09 -22.69 34.90
N PHE A 525 13.89 -21.93 33.82
CA PHE A 525 12.58 -21.41 33.41
C PHE A 525 11.55 -22.54 33.24
N TYR A 526 11.88 -23.57 32.45
CA TYR A 526 10.96 -24.68 32.22
C TYR A 526 10.78 -25.59 33.46
N SER A 527 11.65 -25.52 34.46
CA SER A 527 11.46 -26.27 35.72
C SER A 527 10.27 -25.79 36.56
N ALA A 528 9.72 -24.60 36.27
CA ALA A 528 8.54 -24.07 36.95
C ALA A 528 7.20 -24.69 36.49
N PHE A 529 7.20 -25.44 35.39
CA PHE A 529 5.99 -26.00 34.78
C PHE A 529 5.89 -27.49 35.06
N ASP A 530 4.70 -27.97 35.43
CA ASP A 530 4.48 -29.40 35.64
C ASP A 530 4.59 -30.18 34.31
N ASP A 531 4.15 -29.57 33.21
CA ASP A 531 4.33 -30.07 31.84
C ASP A 531 5.04 -29.03 30.97
N GLN A 532 6.34 -29.25 30.76
CA GLN A 532 7.19 -28.38 29.94
C GLN A 532 6.75 -28.36 28.47
N TYR A 533 6.17 -29.45 27.97
CA TYR A 533 5.68 -29.53 26.59
C TYR A 533 4.41 -28.71 26.43
N ALA A 534 3.51 -28.70 27.42
CA ALA A 534 2.32 -27.85 27.41
C ALA A 534 2.67 -26.36 27.38
N ALA A 535 3.69 -25.94 28.13
CA ALA A 535 4.18 -24.56 28.10
C ALA A 535 4.74 -24.17 26.72
N MET A 536 5.56 -25.04 26.12
CA MET A 536 6.13 -24.82 24.79
C MET A 536 5.05 -24.83 23.69
N ASP A 537 4.10 -25.76 23.75
CA ASP A 537 2.97 -25.84 22.82
C ASP A 537 2.09 -24.59 22.92
N THR A 538 1.82 -24.12 24.14
CA THR A 538 1.08 -22.88 24.36
C THR A 538 1.79 -21.68 23.75
N LEU A 539 3.09 -21.51 24.00
CA LEU A 539 3.88 -20.43 23.41
C LEU A 539 3.85 -20.47 21.87
N LEU A 540 4.03 -21.65 21.28
CA LEU A 540 4.01 -21.84 19.83
C LEU A 540 2.62 -21.53 19.25
N ASN A 541 1.56 -22.09 19.80
CA ASN A 541 0.19 -21.88 19.35
C ASN A 541 -0.22 -20.41 19.44
N ARG A 542 0.17 -19.69 20.50
CA ARG A 542 -0.09 -18.25 20.66
C ARG A 542 0.68 -17.43 19.62
N LYS A 543 1.93 -17.78 19.32
CA LYS A 543 2.75 -17.14 18.28
C LYS A 543 2.19 -17.36 16.88
N GLU A 544 1.72 -18.57 16.59
CA GLU A 544 1.05 -18.89 15.33
C GLU A 544 -0.27 -18.13 15.19
N LEU A 545 -1.04 -18.01 16.28
CA LEU A 545 -2.26 -17.22 16.30
C LEU A 545 -2.00 -15.73 16.03
N PHE A 546 -0.94 -15.15 16.60
CA PHE A 546 -0.54 -13.77 16.28
C PHE A 546 -0.18 -13.63 14.81
N SER A 547 0.63 -14.55 14.29
CA SER A 547 1.02 -14.56 12.87
C SER A 547 -0.20 -14.67 11.95
N PHE A 548 -1.20 -15.47 12.33
CA PHE A 548 -2.46 -15.62 11.60
C PHE A 548 -3.30 -14.33 11.62
N GLN A 549 -3.42 -13.66 12.77
CA GLN A 549 -4.11 -12.36 12.88
C GLN A 549 -3.45 -11.29 11.99
N VAL A 550 -2.12 -11.26 11.96
CA VAL A 550 -1.37 -10.36 11.07
C VAL A 550 -1.57 -10.74 9.60
N PHE A 551 -1.59 -12.03 9.28
CA PHE A 551 -1.90 -12.51 7.93
C PHE A 551 -3.28 -12.06 7.45
N GLN A 552 -4.31 -12.13 8.29
CA GLN A 552 -5.64 -11.62 7.96
C GLN A 552 -5.61 -10.10 7.68
N SER A 553 -4.84 -9.33 8.47
CA SER A 553 -4.62 -7.90 8.21
C SER A 553 -3.94 -7.67 6.86
N VAL A 554 -2.93 -8.46 6.49
CA VAL A 554 -2.27 -8.38 5.18
C VAL A 554 -3.26 -8.67 4.04
N LEU A 555 -4.11 -9.69 4.18
CA LEU A 555 -5.12 -10.02 3.16
C LEU A 555 -6.15 -8.90 2.98
N ASP A 556 -6.63 -8.29 4.07
CA ASP A 556 -7.53 -7.13 3.96
C ASP A 556 -6.81 -5.92 3.37
N GLN A 557 -5.65 -5.52 3.91
CA GLN A 557 -4.97 -4.29 3.53
C GLN A 557 -4.53 -4.27 2.05
N TYR A 558 -4.03 -5.39 1.53
CA TYR A 558 -3.43 -5.44 0.20
C TYR A 558 -4.31 -6.10 -0.85
N LEU A 559 -5.22 -7.00 -0.47
CA LEU A 559 -6.06 -7.76 -1.41
C LEU A 559 -7.56 -7.53 -1.21
N ARG A 560 -7.96 -6.81 -0.15
CA ARG A 560 -9.36 -6.64 0.27
C ARG A 560 -10.14 -7.97 0.35
N VAL A 561 -9.50 -8.98 0.93
CA VAL A 561 -10.13 -10.27 1.20
C VAL A 561 -10.48 -10.36 2.67
N HIS A 562 -11.78 -10.34 2.98
CA HIS A 562 -12.28 -10.63 4.31
C HIS A 562 -12.43 -12.15 4.48
N VAL A 563 -11.48 -12.74 5.21
CA VAL A 563 -11.58 -14.14 5.63
C VAL A 563 -12.41 -14.18 6.90
N ASP A 564 -13.72 -13.95 6.77
CA ASP A 564 -14.64 -14.52 7.76
C ASP A 564 -14.50 -16.04 7.64
N ARG A 565 -14.38 -16.74 8.78
CA ARG A 565 -14.47 -18.21 8.79
C ARG A 565 -15.70 -18.58 7.96
N PRO A 566 -15.58 -19.41 6.90
CA PRO A 566 -16.77 -19.86 6.19
C PRO A 566 -17.69 -20.53 7.21
N SER A 567 -18.96 -20.10 7.18
CA SER A 567 -20.08 -20.60 7.99
C SER A 567 -20.21 -22.11 7.93
#